data_AF-A0A452E279-F1
#
_entry.id   AF-A0A452E279-F1
#
_cell.length_a   1.000
_cell.length_b   1.000
_cell.length_c   1.000
_cell.angle_alpha   90.00
_cell.angle_beta   90.00
_cell.angle_gamma   90.00
#
_symmetry.space_group_name_H-M   'P 1'
#
loop_
_entity.id
_entity.type
_entity.pdbx_description
1 polymer ?
#
loop_
_entity_poly.entity_id
_entity_poly.type
_entity_poly.pdbx_seq_one_letter_code
_entity_poly.pdbx_strand_id
1 'polypeptide(L)'
;RRKGKNSSCQCRKKCDEPLVSGLHHAAFSSSSSMSGSYSPGYAKINKRGGAGGWSPSDSDHYQWLQVNFGNRKQISAIATQGRYSSSDWVTQYRMLYSDTGRNWKPYHQDGNIWVSHCQKKTQN
;
A
#
# COMPACT_ATOMS: atom_id res chain seq x y z
N ARG A 1 7.63 43.64 -33.56
CA ARG A 1 7.39 43.14 -32.18
C ARG A 1 6.76 41.74 -32.25
N ARG A 2 7.55 40.65 -32.21
CA ARG A 2 7.03 39.28 -32.09
C ARG A 2 7.17 38.86 -30.62
N LYS A 3 6.05 38.55 -29.96
CA LYS A 3 6.01 38.09 -28.56
C LYS A 3 6.54 36.66 -28.50
N GLY A 4 7.62 36.43 -27.75
CA GLY A 4 8.07 35.09 -27.37
C GLY A 4 7.12 34.49 -26.32
N LYS A 5 6.61 33.29 -26.59
CA LYS A 5 5.96 32.44 -25.58
C LYS A 5 7.01 31.46 -25.09
N ASN A 6 7.49 31.69 -23.88
CA ASN A 6 8.38 30.77 -23.18
C ASN A 6 7.52 29.65 -22.58
N SER A 7 7.23 28.61 -23.36
CA SER A 7 6.51 27.43 -22.87
C SER A 7 7.53 26.46 -22.27
N SER A 8 7.70 26.49 -20.95
CA SER A 8 8.42 25.42 -20.25
C SER A 8 7.66 24.11 -20.48
N CYS A 9 8.27 23.16 -21.18
CA CYS A 9 7.82 21.78 -21.22
C CYS A 9 7.97 21.19 -19.81
N GLN A 10 6.92 21.30 -19.00
CA GLN A 10 6.83 20.56 -17.75
C GLN A 10 6.59 19.10 -18.11
N CYS A 11 7.64 18.27 -18.09
CA CYS A 11 7.45 16.83 -18.00
C CYS A 11 6.60 16.58 -16.74
N ARG A 12 5.34 16.15 -16.92
CA ARG A 12 4.55 15.58 -15.82
C ARG A 12 5.42 14.49 -15.18
N LYS A 13 5.90 14.71 -13.96
CA LYS A 13 6.65 13.69 -13.22
C LYS A 13 5.73 12.47 -13.14
N LYS A 14 6.15 11.37 -13.77
CA LYS A 14 5.42 10.10 -13.70
C LYS A 14 5.33 9.68 -12.23
N CYS A 15 4.13 9.33 -11.79
CA CYS A 15 3.86 8.94 -10.40
C CYS A 15 3.99 7.42 -10.24
N ASP A 16 5.13 6.88 -10.67
CA ASP A 16 5.37 5.43 -10.77
C ASP A 16 6.40 4.92 -9.73
N GLU A 17 6.98 5.83 -8.94
CA GLU A 17 8.00 5.48 -7.95
C GLU A 17 7.41 4.73 -6.74
N PRO A 18 8.05 3.64 -6.28
CA PRO A 18 7.55 2.86 -5.15
C PRO A 18 7.70 3.64 -3.84
N LEU A 19 6.56 4.00 -3.24
CA LEU A 19 6.52 4.83 -2.03
C LEU A 19 7.01 4.14 -0.75
N VAL A 20 7.02 2.80 -0.72
CA VAL A 20 7.28 2.01 0.50
C VAL A 20 8.73 1.51 0.64
N SER A 21 9.52 1.57 -0.43
CA SER A 21 10.87 0.98 -0.47
C SER A 21 11.82 1.60 0.57
N GLY A 22 11.76 2.92 0.73
CA GLY A 22 12.62 3.69 1.66
C GLY A 22 12.07 3.88 3.07
N LEU A 23 10.88 3.36 3.40
CA LEU A 23 10.27 3.59 4.72
C LEU A 23 10.88 2.70 5.80
N HIS A 24 11.02 3.21 7.02
CA HIS A 24 11.44 2.39 8.18
C HIS A 24 10.33 1.43 8.63
N HIS A 25 10.66 0.34 9.35
CA HIS A 25 9.65 -0.61 9.86
C HIS A 25 8.60 0.08 10.74
N ALA A 26 9.00 1.12 11.49
CA ALA A 26 8.11 1.92 12.33
C ALA A 26 7.06 2.74 11.56
N ALA A 27 7.20 2.89 10.24
CA ALA A 27 6.19 3.51 9.40
C ALA A 27 4.98 2.59 9.16
N PHE A 28 5.08 1.31 9.52
CA PHE A 28 4.04 0.32 9.32
C PHE A 28 3.40 -0.03 10.66
N SER A 29 2.08 -0.11 10.68
CA SER A 29 1.30 -0.55 11.84
C SER A 29 0.16 -1.45 11.38
N SER A 30 -0.41 -2.24 12.29
CA SER A 30 -1.51 -3.15 11.96
C SER A 30 -2.44 -3.32 13.14
N SER A 31 -3.62 -3.90 12.89
CA SER A 31 -4.55 -4.33 13.94
C SER A 31 -3.91 -5.34 14.90
N SER A 32 -3.18 -6.29 14.32
CA SER A 32 -2.54 -7.39 15.04
C SER A 32 -1.38 -7.96 14.23
N SER A 33 -0.65 -8.90 14.81
CA SER A 33 0.39 -9.68 14.13
C SER A 33 0.46 -11.06 14.76
N MET A 34 0.48 -12.12 13.93
CA MET A 34 0.50 -13.51 14.39
C MET A 34 1.66 -13.80 15.36
N SER A 35 2.85 -13.24 15.09
CA SER A 35 3.97 -13.16 16.02
C SER A 35 4.93 -12.04 15.60
N GLY A 36 6.03 -11.84 16.34
CA GLY A 36 7.03 -10.81 16.01
C GLY A 36 7.62 -10.94 14.60
N SER A 37 7.76 -12.18 14.09
CA SER A 37 8.25 -12.44 12.73
C SER A 37 7.25 -12.05 11.63
N TYR A 38 5.99 -11.79 11.99
CA TYR A 38 4.90 -11.39 11.08
C TYR A 38 4.54 -9.92 11.23
N SER A 39 5.43 -9.12 11.84
CA SER A 39 5.19 -7.71 12.10
C SER A 39 4.87 -6.91 10.82
N PRO A 40 4.10 -5.81 10.92
CA PRO A 40 3.69 -5.00 9.77
C PRO A 40 4.88 -4.40 9.00
N GLY A 41 6.04 -4.23 9.64
CA GLY A 41 7.25 -3.74 8.98
C GLY A 41 7.80 -4.68 7.90
N TYR A 42 7.40 -5.95 7.89
CA TYR A 42 7.75 -6.92 6.85
C TYR A 42 6.81 -6.90 5.64
N ALA A 43 5.78 -6.03 5.61
CA ALA A 43 4.79 -5.99 4.52
C ALA A 43 5.30 -5.40 3.18
N LYS A 44 6.59 -5.12 3.05
CA LYS A 44 7.18 -4.60 1.82
C LYS A 44 7.21 -5.67 0.73
N ILE A 45 6.79 -5.30 -0.47
CA ILE A 45 6.79 -6.18 -1.64
C ILE A 45 8.22 -6.63 -2.00
N ASN A 46 8.34 -7.85 -2.54
CA ASN A 46 9.60 -8.48 -2.96
C ASN A 46 10.65 -8.60 -1.85
N LYS A 47 10.22 -8.72 -0.59
CA LYS A 47 11.10 -8.98 0.56
C LYS A 47 10.83 -10.36 1.16
N ARG A 48 11.87 -10.92 1.76
CA ARG A 48 11.84 -12.24 2.45
C ARG A 48 12.11 -12.11 3.95
N GLY A 49 12.04 -10.89 4.48
CA GLY A 49 12.27 -10.63 5.91
C GLY A 49 11.14 -11.19 6.77
N GLY A 50 11.44 -11.49 8.03
CA GLY A 50 10.49 -12.11 8.95
C GLY A 50 10.02 -13.48 8.45
N ALA A 51 8.75 -13.80 8.68
CA ALA A 51 8.08 -15.00 8.19
C ALA A 51 7.52 -14.82 6.75
N GLY A 52 8.24 -14.07 5.91
CA GLY A 52 7.90 -13.82 4.51
C GLY A 52 6.90 -12.68 4.26
N GLY A 53 6.50 -11.94 5.30
CA GLY A 53 5.61 -10.79 5.21
C GLY A 53 4.78 -10.57 6.48
N TRP A 54 3.82 -9.65 6.43
CA TRP A 54 2.86 -9.43 7.52
C TRP A 54 1.72 -10.46 7.48
N SER A 55 1.27 -10.88 8.67
CA SER A 55 0.01 -11.61 8.85
C SER A 55 -0.65 -11.16 10.15
N PRO A 56 -1.95 -10.85 10.15
CA PRO A 56 -2.70 -10.64 11.38
C PRO A 56 -2.82 -11.93 12.19
N SER A 57 -3.26 -11.80 13.44
CA SER A 57 -3.54 -12.95 14.32
C SER A 57 -4.80 -13.72 13.92
N ASP A 58 -5.81 -13.00 13.42
CA ASP A 58 -7.10 -13.55 13.01
C ASP A 58 -7.33 -13.36 11.51
N SER A 59 -8.09 -14.26 10.88
CA SER A 59 -8.39 -14.25 9.44
C SER A 59 -9.76 -13.63 9.12
N ASP A 60 -10.10 -12.52 9.77
CA ASP A 60 -11.38 -11.82 9.57
C ASP A 60 -11.27 -10.57 8.68
N HIS A 61 -12.41 -9.91 8.45
CA HIS A 61 -12.51 -8.71 7.61
C HIS A 61 -12.21 -7.39 8.34
N TYR A 62 -11.86 -7.45 9.63
CA TYR A 62 -11.59 -6.28 10.47
C TYR A 62 -10.09 -5.99 10.61
N GLN A 63 -9.23 -6.91 10.17
CA GLN A 63 -7.79 -6.72 10.19
C GLN A 63 -7.35 -5.64 9.21
N TRP A 64 -6.35 -4.86 9.61
CA TRP A 64 -5.82 -3.78 8.79
C TRP A 64 -4.29 -3.70 8.87
N LEU A 65 -3.71 -3.20 7.79
CA LEU A 65 -2.32 -2.80 7.66
C LEU A 65 -2.29 -1.32 7.25
N GLN A 66 -1.56 -0.53 8.01
CA GLN A 66 -1.41 0.91 7.82
C GLN A 66 0.03 1.24 7.46
N VAL A 67 0.19 2.17 6.51
CA VAL A 67 1.47 2.76 6.15
C VAL A 67 1.41 4.27 6.38
N ASN A 68 2.32 4.79 7.19
CA ASN A 68 2.49 6.21 7.44
C ASN A 68 3.63 6.77 6.57
N PHE A 69 3.29 7.65 5.62
CA PHE A 69 4.29 8.27 4.74
C PHE A 69 4.96 9.53 5.32
N GLY A 70 4.53 9.99 6.50
CA GLY A 70 5.02 11.20 7.18
C GLY A 70 4.56 12.52 6.53
N ASN A 71 4.40 12.55 5.21
CA ASN A 71 3.89 13.69 4.45
C ASN A 71 2.81 13.22 3.48
N ARG A 72 1.94 14.13 3.04
CA ARG A 72 0.91 13.84 2.03
C ARG A 72 1.55 13.30 0.76
N LYS A 73 1.06 12.16 0.27
CA LYS A 73 1.51 11.51 -0.98
C LYS A 73 0.34 11.35 -1.94
N GLN A 74 0.65 11.41 -3.22
CA GLN A 74 -0.27 10.97 -4.26
C GLN A 74 -0.05 9.47 -4.49
N ILE A 75 -1.11 8.69 -4.33
CA ILE A 75 -1.10 7.24 -4.59
C ILE A 75 -1.82 7.01 -5.91
N SER A 76 -1.10 6.46 -6.88
CA SER A 76 -1.61 6.13 -8.22
C SER A 76 -2.04 4.66 -8.34
N ALA A 77 -1.33 3.77 -7.65
CA ALA A 77 -1.58 2.33 -7.66
C ALA A 77 -1.11 1.68 -6.37
N ILE A 78 -1.67 0.49 -6.09
CA ILE A 78 -1.27 -0.38 -4.99
C ILE A 78 -0.94 -1.74 -5.58
N ALA A 79 0.25 -2.25 -5.27
CA ALA A 79 0.64 -3.62 -5.55
C ALA A 79 0.51 -4.45 -4.26
N THR A 80 -0.14 -5.60 -4.35
CA THR A 80 -0.27 -6.57 -3.26
C THR A 80 0.53 -7.83 -3.57
N GLN A 81 1.03 -8.50 -2.55
CA GLN A 81 1.74 -9.76 -2.66
C GLN A 81 1.38 -10.64 -1.47
N GLY A 82 1.22 -11.95 -1.71
CA GLY A 82 1.13 -12.94 -0.65
C GLY A 82 2.47 -13.11 0.09
N ARG A 83 2.45 -13.87 1.18
CA ARG A 83 3.68 -14.13 1.94
C ARG A 83 4.63 -15.04 1.18
N TYR A 84 5.93 -14.73 1.25
CA TYR A 84 6.96 -15.57 0.66
C TYR A 84 6.94 -16.97 1.29
N SER A 85 7.06 -18.01 0.47
CA SER A 85 7.04 -19.42 0.90
C SER A 85 5.75 -19.84 1.64
N SER A 86 4.65 -19.12 1.42
CA SER A 86 3.33 -19.48 1.93
C SER A 86 2.28 -19.53 0.82
N SER A 87 1.17 -20.20 1.09
CA SER A 87 -0.07 -20.13 0.30
C SER A 87 -1.01 -19.03 0.79
N ASP A 88 -0.57 -18.17 1.70
CA ASP A 88 -1.37 -17.06 2.22
C ASP A 88 -1.34 -15.86 1.27
N TRP A 89 -2.51 -15.45 0.77
CA TRP A 89 -2.69 -14.21 0.02
C TRP A 89 -4.06 -13.57 0.29
N VAL A 90 -4.11 -12.25 0.18
CA VAL A 90 -5.37 -11.49 0.26
C VAL A 90 -6.07 -11.54 -1.09
N THR A 91 -7.35 -11.92 -1.11
CA THR A 91 -8.18 -11.97 -2.32
C THR A 91 -8.98 -10.68 -2.53
N GLN A 92 -9.36 -9.99 -1.46
CA GLN A 92 -10.11 -8.73 -1.53
C GLN A 92 -9.69 -7.79 -0.41
N TYR A 93 -9.68 -6.49 -0.70
CA TYR A 93 -9.47 -5.46 0.32
C TYR A 93 -10.18 -4.16 -0.02
N ARG A 94 -10.42 -3.35 1.02
CA ARG A 94 -10.87 -1.96 0.92
C ARG A 94 -9.73 -1.04 1.33
N MET A 95 -9.68 0.13 0.70
CA MET A 95 -8.69 1.15 1.03
C MET A 95 -9.36 2.26 1.83
N LEU A 96 -8.74 2.64 2.95
CA LEU A 96 -9.06 3.86 3.68
C LEU A 96 -7.83 4.77 3.67
N TYR A 97 -8.04 6.08 3.74
CA TYR A 97 -6.97 7.07 3.81
C TYR A 97 -7.30 8.18 4.83
N SER A 98 -6.25 8.81 5.35
CA SER A 98 -6.37 9.92 6.31
C SER A 98 -5.16 10.83 6.20
N ASP A 99 -5.37 12.14 6.27
CA ASP A 99 -4.30 13.14 6.40
C ASP A 99 -3.91 13.40 7.86
N THR A 100 -4.73 12.95 8.83
CA THR A 100 -4.52 13.20 10.27
C THR A 100 -4.23 11.94 11.08
N GLY A 101 -4.40 10.76 10.48
CA GLY A 101 -4.28 9.46 11.15
C GLY A 101 -5.43 9.13 12.11
N ARG A 102 -6.41 10.02 12.28
CA ARG A 102 -7.56 9.83 13.18
C ARG A 102 -8.87 9.65 12.42
N ASN A 103 -9.10 10.48 11.40
CA ASN A 103 -10.32 10.46 10.60
C ASN A 103 -10.05 9.72 9.30
N TRP A 104 -10.46 8.47 9.24
CA TRP A 104 -10.26 7.61 8.09
C TRP A 104 -11.46 7.65 7.16
N LYS A 105 -11.20 7.82 5.87
CA LYS A 105 -12.23 7.86 4.83
C LYS A 105 -12.04 6.67 3.89
N PRO A 106 -13.10 5.92 3.56
CA PRO A 106 -13.00 4.93 2.50
C PRO A 106 -12.64 5.60 1.17
N TYR A 107 -11.90 4.88 0.34
CA TYR A 107 -11.70 5.27 -1.04
C TYR A 107 -12.97 4.94 -1.83
N HIS A 108 -13.48 5.95 -2.54
CA HIS A 108 -14.63 5.80 -3.43
C HIS A 108 -14.17 5.84 -4.89
N GLN A 109 -14.76 4.97 -5.70
CA GLN A 109 -14.64 5.01 -7.15
C GLN A 109 -16.06 4.99 -7.72
N ASP A 110 -16.36 5.93 -8.62
CA ASP A 110 -17.67 6.07 -9.26
C ASP A 110 -18.84 6.16 -8.25
N GLY A 111 -18.60 6.86 -7.13
CA GLY A 111 -19.57 7.06 -6.04
C GLY A 111 -19.65 5.91 -5.04
N ASN A 112 -19.12 4.73 -5.35
CA ASN A 112 -19.18 3.54 -4.50
C ASN A 112 -17.88 3.32 -3.73
N ILE A 113 -17.96 2.67 -2.56
CA ILE A 113 -16.75 2.20 -1.86
C ILE A 113 -16.03 1.22 -2.76
N TRP A 114 -14.79 1.54 -3.10
CA TRP A 114 -13.98 0.73 -3.97
C TRP A 114 -13.48 -0.53 -3.25
N VAL A 115 -13.61 -1.68 -3.91
CA VAL A 115 -13.13 -2.98 -3.43
C VAL A 115 -12.21 -3.58 -4.47
N SER A 116 -10.96 -3.84 -4.07
CA SER A 116 -10.02 -4.54 -4.94
C SER A 116 -10.31 -6.03 -4.95
N HIS A 117 -10.14 -6.65 -6.11
CA HIS A 117 -10.18 -8.10 -6.28
C HIS A 117 -8.80 -8.57 -6.77
N CYS A 118 -8.03 -9.14 -5.86
CA CYS A 118 -6.70 -9.65 -6.13
C CYS A 118 -6.79 -11.03 -6.79
N GLN A 119 -6.18 -11.14 -7.97
CA GLN A 119 -5.99 -12.42 -8.64
C GLN A 119 -4.59 -12.94 -8.33
N LYS A 120 -4.48 -14.23 -7.99
CA LYS A 120 -3.17 -14.86 -7.87
C LYS A 120 -2.55 -14.96 -9.26
N LYS A 121 -1.46 -14.23 -9.49
CA LYS A 121 -0.64 -14.42 -10.68
C LYS A 121 0.40 -15.49 -10.35
N THR A 122 0.25 -16.67 -10.95
CA THR A 122 1.32 -17.67 -10.98
C THR A 122 2.42 -17.11 -11.89
N GLN A 123 3.60 -16.85 -11.35
CA GLN A 123 4.79 -16.68 -12.19
C GLN A 123 5.17 -18.08 -12.69
N ASN A 124 5.00 -18.32 -13.99
CA ASN A 124 5.68 -19.42 -14.69
C ASN A 124 7.14 -19.04 -14.90
#